data_AF-A0A9Q0MKC5-F1
#
_entry.id   AF-A0A9Q0MKC5-F1
#
_cell.length_a   1.000
_cell.length_b   1.000
_cell.length_c   1.000
_cell.angle_alpha   90.00
_cell.angle_beta   90.00
_cell.angle_gamma   90.00
#
_symmetry.space_group_name_H-M   'P 1'
#
loop_
_entity.id
_entity.type
_entity.pdbx_description
1 polymer ?
#
loop_
_entity_poly.entity_id
_entity_poly.type
_entity_poly.pdbx_seq_one_letter_code
_entity_poly.pdbx_strand_id
1 'polypeptide(L)'
;MTLLKLILSLTLFTVVVTEPQRFDNYKVYEIKVENKDHVNILRSLEGNASDEYDFWNSPIVGRNADIMVSPEKTDAFEKMMKNFNMTVGVKVLNLQDLIDRETPKVTPRAGFNWESYQSLDDIYAWLDELLAAYPGILSPHLVGYSYEGREIRAVKLSHKE
;
A
#
# COMPACT_ATOMS: atom_id res chain seq x y z
N MET A 1 45.50 24.82 -27.00
CA MET A 1 45.34 24.00 -25.77
C MET A 1 44.01 24.31 -25.08
N THR A 2 42.88 24.20 -25.76
CA THR A 2 41.53 24.44 -25.17
C THR A 2 40.38 23.82 -25.98
N LEU A 3 40.63 22.76 -26.77
CA LEU A 3 39.57 22.12 -27.57
C LEU A 3 39.52 20.59 -27.42
N LEU A 4 40.11 20.05 -26.36
CA LEU A 4 40.17 18.60 -26.08
C LEU A 4 39.83 18.31 -24.61
N LYS A 5 38.70 18.85 -24.12
CA LYS A 5 38.14 18.54 -22.79
C LYS A 5 36.60 18.56 -22.79
N LEU A 6 35.97 18.31 -23.93
CA LEU A 6 34.50 18.41 -24.06
C LEU A 6 33.87 17.15 -24.65
N ILE A 7 34.46 15.97 -24.43
CA ILE A 7 33.84 14.68 -24.74
C ILE A 7 34.29 13.68 -23.68
N LEU A 8 33.49 13.51 -22.62
CA LEU A 8 33.17 12.24 -21.94
C LEU A 8 32.54 12.54 -20.56
N SER A 9 31.25 12.85 -20.58
CA SER A 9 30.40 12.69 -19.39
C SER A 9 29.00 12.37 -19.87
N LEU A 10 28.91 11.32 -20.69
CA LEU A 10 27.63 10.67 -20.97
C LEU A 10 27.36 9.77 -19.76
N THR A 11 26.83 10.35 -18.70
CA THR A 11 26.30 9.59 -17.58
C THR A 11 25.15 8.75 -18.10
N LEU A 12 25.41 7.45 -18.21
CA LEU A 12 24.41 6.44 -18.52
C LEU A 12 23.40 6.47 -17.36
N PHE A 13 22.31 7.23 -17.51
CA PHE A 13 21.14 7.07 -16.66
C PHE A 13 20.53 5.73 -17.01
N THR A 14 20.97 4.67 -16.33
CA THR A 14 20.25 3.41 -16.31
C THR A 14 18.93 3.67 -15.61
N VAL A 15 17.85 3.77 -16.38
CA VAL A 15 16.50 3.71 -15.82
C VAL A 15 16.36 2.31 -15.25
N VAL A 16 16.46 2.20 -13.92
CA VAL A 16 16.11 0.97 -13.22
C VAL A 16 14.60 0.86 -13.30
N VAL A 17 14.11 0.09 -14.26
CA VAL A 17 12.72 -0.36 -14.26
C VAL A 17 12.66 -1.48 -13.22
N THR A 18 12.22 -1.15 -12.01
CA THR A 18 11.89 -2.16 -11.01
C THR A 18 10.58 -2.82 -11.41
N GLU A 19 10.55 -4.14 -11.46
CA GLU A 19 9.29 -4.87 -11.59
C GLU A 19 8.47 -4.63 -10.31
N PRO A 20 7.13 -4.48 -10.40
CA PRO A 20 6.29 -4.40 -9.22
C PRO A 20 6.53 -5.60 -8.32
N GLN A 21 6.62 -5.37 -7.00
CA GLN A 21 6.71 -6.46 -6.03
C GLN A 21 5.49 -7.37 -6.17
N ARG A 22 5.75 -8.69 -6.25
CA ARG A 22 4.70 -9.71 -6.33
C ARG A 22 4.52 -10.40 -4.98
N PHE A 23 3.28 -10.80 -4.71
CA PHE A 23 2.81 -11.47 -3.51
C PHE A 23 2.23 -12.86 -3.85
N ASP A 24 2.83 -13.55 -4.83
CA ASP A 24 2.37 -14.87 -5.24
C ASP A 24 2.42 -15.85 -4.07
N ASN A 25 1.31 -16.54 -3.83
CA ASN A 25 1.11 -17.53 -2.76
C ASN A 25 1.22 -16.97 -1.33
N TYR A 26 1.24 -15.65 -1.16
CA TYR A 26 1.03 -15.05 0.16
C TYR A 26 -0.40 -15.36 0.60
N LYS A 27 -0.54 -15.87 1.83
CA LYS A 27 -1.83 -16.19 2.42
C LYS A 27 -2.19 -15.17 3.48
N VAL A 28 -3.48 -14.87 3.62
CA VAL A 28 -3.99 -14.10 4.76
C VAL A 28 -4.78 -15.05 5.65
N TYR A 29 -4.37 -15.16 6.89
CA TYR A 29 -5.02 -15.95 7.92
C TYR A 29 -5.83 -15.07 8.85
N GLU A 30 -7.06 -15.48 9.14
CA GLU A 30 -7.88 -14.94 10.22
C GLU A 30 -7.73 -15.85 11.45
N ILE A 31 -7.44 -15.26 12.61
CA ILE A 31 -7.06 -15.97 13.82
C ILE A 31 -7.95 -15.53 14.97
N LYS A 32 -8.55 -16.48 15.67
CA LYS A 32 -9.36 -16.18 16.86
C LYS A 32 -8.47 -15.94 18.08
N VAL A 33 -8.42 -14.71 18.58
CA VAL A 33 -7.60 -14.34 19.74
C VAL A 33 -8.43 -14.47 21.02
N GLU A 34 -8.24 -15.55 21.77
CA GLU A 34 -9.11 -15.89 22.90
C GLU A 34 -8.56 -15.46 24.27
N ASN A 35 -7.24 -15.29 24.39
CA ASN A 35 -6.59 -14.98 25.67
C ASN A 35 -5.29 -14.18 25.47
N LYS A 36 -4.69 -13.74 26.58
CA LYS A 36 -3.45 -12.94 26.55
C LYS A 36 -2.26 -13.72 26.01
N ASP A 37 -2.23 -15.04 26.16
CA ASP A 37 -1.15 -15.87 25.65
C ASP A 37 -1.17 -15.89 24.12
N HIS A 38 -2.34 -15.99 23.49
CA HIS A 38 -2.50 -15.84 22.04
C HIS A 38 -1.94 -14.49 21.57
N VAL A 39 -2.25 -13.40 22.28
CA VAL A 39 -1.70 -12.07 21.95
C VAL A 39 -0.17 -12.07 22.02
N ASN A 40 0.41 -12.65 23.08
CA ASN A 40 1.87 -12.69 23.25
C ASN A 40 2.56 -13.53 22.17
N ILE A 41 1.95 -14.66 21.78
CA ILE A 41 2.44 -15.53 20.69
C ILE A 41 2.39 -14.79 19.35
N LEU A 42 1.29 -14.09 19.06
CA LEU A 42 1.17 -13.33 17.81
C LEU A 42 2.15 -12.15 17.79
N ARG A 43 2.30 -11.42 18.90
CA ARG A 43 3.27 -10.33 18.99
C ARG A 43 4.73 -10.78 18.91
N SER A 44 5.05 -12.04 19.22
CA SER A 44 6.41 -12.53 19.01
C SER A 44 6.77 -12.64 17.53
N LEU A 45 5.77 -12.64 16.64
CA LEU A 45 5.96 -12.52 15.19
C LEU A 45 6.18 -11.06 14.73
N GLU A 46 5.65 -10.07 15.45
CA GLU A 46 5.74 -8.62 15.13
C GLU A 46 7.19 -8.05 15.22
N GLY A 47 8.18 -8.87 15.56
CA GLY A 47 9.58 -8.46 15.71
C GLY A 47 10.50 -8.78 14.53
N ASN A 48 10.03 -9.53 13.53
CA ASN A 48 10.83 -9.89 12.36
C ASN A 48 10.52 -8.90 11.24
N ALA A 49 11.41 -7.91 11.05
CA ALA A 49 11.30 -6.84 10.06
C ALA A 49 11.46 -7.31 8.59
N SER A 50 11.01 -8.52 8.28
CA SER A 50 10.98 -9.10 6.96
C SER A 50 9.52 -9.20 6.50
N ASP A 51 9.29 -9.18 5.18
CA ASP A 51 7.98 -9.38 4.53
C ASP A 51 7.39 -10.80 4.77
N GLU A 52 7.75 -11.44 5.88
CA GLU A 52 7.36 -12.77 6.32
C GLU A 52 5.98 -12.78 7.00
N TYR A 53 5.73 -11.78 7.85
CA TYR A 53 4.50 -11.61 8.60
C TYR A 53 4.08 -10.14 8.60
N ASP A 54 2.89 -9.86 8.10
CA ASP A 54 2.31 -8.51 8.13
C ASP A 54 0.93 -8.54 8.79
N PHE A 55 0.79 -7.73 9.84
CA PHE A 55 -0.40 -7.67 10.67
C PHE A 55 -1.33 -6.57 10.17
N TRP A 56 -2.43 -6.95 9.54
CA TRP A 56 -3.41 -5.98 9.00
C TRP A 56 -4.24 -5.34 10.11
N ASN A 57 -4.34 -6.00 11.25
CA ASN A 57 -4.89 -5.44 12.48
C ASN A 57 -4.18 -6.03 13.71
N SER A 58 -4.15 -5.26 14.80
CA SER A 58 -3.48 -5.68 16.02
C SER A 58 -4.22 -6.84 16.72
N PRO A 59 -3.49 -7.82 17.27
CA PRO A 59 -4.10 -8.91 18.03
C PRO A 59 -4.65 -8.39 19.36
N ILE A 60 -5.97 -8.53 19.55
CA ILE A 60 -6.69 -8.10 20.74
C ILE A 60 -7.59 -9.25 21.21
N VAL A 61 -7.54 -9.57 22.51
CA VAL A 61 -8.40 -10.59 23.11
C VAL A 61 -9.87 -10.32 22.82
N GLY A 62 -10.58 -11.35 22.34
CA GLY A 62 -11.99 -11.27 21.96
C GLY A 62 -12.24 -10.74 20.54
N ARG A 63 -11.19 -10.44 19.77
CA ARG A 63 -11.27 -10.05 18.35
C ARG A 63 -10.46 -11.03 17.50
N ASN A 64 -10.75 -11.04 16.20
CA ASN A 64 -9.92 -11.75 15.23
C ASN A 64 -8.72 -10.90 14.84
N ALA A 65 -7.58 -11.54 14.61
CA ALA A 65 -6.40 -10.96 13.99
C ALA A 65 -6.25 -11.49 12.56
N ASP A 66 -5.94 -10.62 11.61
CA ASP A 66 -5.65 -10.90 10.22
C ASP A 66 -4.14 -10.72 10.00
N ILE A 67 -3.48 -11.78 9.52
CA ILE A 67 -2.05 -11.79 9.28
C ILE A 67 -1.78 -12.29 7.87
N MET A 68 -1.09 -11.49 7.07
CA MET A 68 -0.46 -11.92 5.84
C MET A 68 0.82 -12.70 6.16
N VAL A 69 0.96 -13.89 5.59
CA VAL A 69 2.08 -14.80 5.82
C VAL A 69 2.71 -15.13 4.48
N SER A 70 4.04 -15.01 4.39
CA SER A 70 4.79 -15.35 3.19
C SER A 70 4.74 -16.86 2.89
N PRO A 71 4.94 -17.26 1.61
CA PRO A 71 4.96 -18.67 1.22
C PRO A 71 6.00 -19.48 2.01
N GLU A 72 7.17 -18.88 2.25
CA GLU A 72 8.29 -19.53 2.96
C GLU A 72 7.99 -19.82 4.43
N LYS A 73 7.07 -19.06 5.05
CA LYS A 73 6.71 -19.21 6.47
C LYS A 73 5.40 -19.93 6.72
N THR A 74 4.62 -20.19 5.69
CA THR A 74 3.30 -20.82 5.78
C THR A 74 3.32 -22.09 6.65
N ASP A 75 4.22 -23.03 6.38
CA ASP A 75 4.29 -24.28 7.15
C ASP A 75 4.69 -24.07 8.61
N ALA A 76 5.63 -23.15 8.87
CA ALA A 76 6.09 -22.84 10.21
C ALA A 76 4.98 -22.17 11.03
N PHE A 77 4.25 -21.25 10.39
CA PHE A 77 3.10 -20.55 10.96
C PHE A 77 1.98 -21.51 11.32
N GLU A 78 1.54 -22.37 10.39
CA GLU A 78 0.45 -23.32 10.63
C GLU A 78 0.80 -24.31 11.75
N LYS A 79 2.05 -24.77 11.81
CA LYS A 79 2.53 -25.60 12.93
C LYS A 79 2.50 -24.87 14.25
N MET A 80 2.92 -23.60 14.27
CA MET A 80 2.90 -22.79 15.49
C MET A 80 1.47 -22.60 16.00
N MET A 81 0.54 -22.22 15.12
CA MET A 81 -0.87 -22.06 15.47
C MET A 81 -1.46 -23.33 16.05
N LYS A 82 -1.15 -24.49 15.43
CA LYS A 82 -1.57 -25.80 15.93
C LYS A 82 -0.97 -26.12 17.30
N ASN A 83 0.33 -25.88 17.51
CA ASN A 83 1.03 -26.18 18.76
C ASN A 83 0.47 -25.39 19.95
N PHE A 84 0.00 -24.16 19.71
CA PHE A 84 -0.62 -23.32 20.72
C PHE A 84 -2.15 -23.44 20.75
N ASN A 85 -2.74 -24.43 20.06
CA ASN A 85 -4.18 -24.66 19.97
C ASN A 85 -4.98 -23.43 19.52
N MET A 86 -4.41 -22.62 18.65
CA MET A 86 -5.05 -21.43 18.11
C MET A 86 -5.95 -21.81 16.93
N THR A 87 -7.18 -21.27 16.93
CA THR A 87 -8.11 -21.48 15.81
C THR A 87 -7.79 -20.50 14.69
N VAL A 88 -7.52 -21.02 13.50
CA VAL A 88 -7.16 -20.24 12.31
C VAL A 88 -8.01 -20.62 11.11
N GLY A 89 -8.36 -19.62 10.30
CA GLY A 89 -9.01 -19.77 9.01
C GLY A 89 -8.20 -19.10 7.91
N VAL A 90 -8.22 -19.64 6.70
CA VAL A 90 -7.59 -18.99 5.53
C VAL A 90 -8.60 -18.03 4.92
N LYS A 91 -8.33 -16.73 4.99
CA LYS A 91 -9.17 -15.66 4.41
C LYS A 91 -8.82 -15.39 2.96
N VAL A 92 -7.53 -15.44 2.63
CA VAL A 92 -7.00 -15.28 1.27
C VAL A 92 -5.97 -16.36 1.01
N LEU A 93 -6.16 -17.15 -0.05
CA LEU A 93 -5.25 -18.24 -0.41
C LEU A 93 -4.03 -17.76 -1.20
N ASN A 94 -4.21 -16.74 -2.04
CA ASN A 94 -3.17 -16.12 -2.84
C ASN A 94 -3.47 -14.63 -2.95
N LEU A 95 -2.68 -13.80 -2.29
CA LEU A 95 -2.87 -12.35 -2.25
C LEU A 95 -2.70 -11.72 -3.64
N GLN A 96 -1.80 -12.25 -4.47
CA GLN A 96 -1.57 -11.72 -5.80
C GLN A 96 -2.83 -11.74 -6.68
N ASP A 97 -3.72 -12.74 -6.53
CA ASP A 97 -4.98 -12.81 -7.28
C ASP A 97 -5.96 -11.69 -6.94
N LEU A 98 -5.82 -11.08 -5.75
CA LEU A 98 -6.59 -9.89 -5.37
C LEU A 98 -5.97 -8.63 -5.97
N ILE A 99 -4.64 -8.50 -5.88
CA ILE A 99 -3.89 -7.37 -6.44
C ILE A 99 -4.07 -7.29 -7.97
N ASP A 100 -3.97 -8.43 -8.67
CA ASP A 100 -4.14 -8.51 -10.12
C ASP A 100 -5.58 -8.19 -10.58
N ARG A 101 -6.56 -8.31 -9.67
CA ARG A 101 -7.96 -7.98 -9.93
C ARG A 101 -8.27 -6.51 -9.64
N GLU A 102 -7.62 -5.94 -8.65
CA GLU A 102 -7.73 -4.53 -8.30
C GLU A 102 -7.05 -3.64 -9.35
N THR A 103 -5.91 -4.10 -9.88
CA THR A 103 -5.15 -3.35 -10.89
C THR A 103 -5.95 -3.25 -12.20
N PRO A 104 -6.29 -2.04 -12.68
CA PRO A 104 -7.01 -1.89 -13.93
C PRO A 104 -6.18 -2.47 -15.09
N LYS A 105 -6.69 -3.50 -15.77
CA LYS A 105 -6.00 -4.11 -16.94
C LYS A 105 -5.87 -3.14 -18.12
N VAL A 106 -6.63 -2.06 -18.11
CA VAL A 106 -6.65 -1.00 -19.10
C VAL A 106 -6.83 0.30 -18.35
N THR A 107 -5.87 1.22 -18.43
CA THR A 107 -6.10 2.61 -18.04
C THR A 107 -7.20 3.17 -18.93
N PRO A 108 -8.35 3.60 -18.38
CA PRO A 108 -9.35 4.25 -19.19
C PRO A 108 -8.70 5.45 -19.88
N ARG A 109 -8.86 5.59 -21.20
CA ARG A 109 -8.61 6.87 -21.88
C ARG A 109 -9.60 7.96 -21.43
N ALA A 110 -10.58 7.58 -20.61
CA ALA A 110 -11.55 8.46 -19.99
C ALA A 110 -10.97 8.97 -18.66
N GLY A 111 -11.15 10.26 -18.36
CA GLY A 111 -10.60 10.91 -17.16
C GLY A 111 -11.13 10.36 -15.83
N PHE A 112 -11.00 11.16 -14.78
CA PHE A 112 -11.34 10.78 -13.41
C PHE A 112 -12.75 10.18 -13.27
N ASN A 113 -12.86 9.12 -12.48
CA ASN A 113 -14.14 8.48 -12.15
C ASN A 113 -14.18 8.05 -10.67
N TRP A 114 -15.39 7.79 -10.16
CA TRP A 114 -15.64 7.39 -8.77
C TRP A 114 -15.85 5.89 -8.58
N GLU A 115 -15.71 5.09 -9.63
CA GLU A 115 -15.99 3.65 -9.64
C GLU A 115 -14.73 2.80 -9.54
N SER A 116 -13.55 3.41 -9.72
CA SER A 116 -12.25 2.77 -9.58
C SER A 116 -11.29 3.61 -8.73
N TYR A 117 -10.29 2.95 -8.15
CA TYR A 117 -9.14 3.65 -7.56
C TYR A 117 -8.37 4.42 -8.63
N GLN A 118 -7.88 5.59 -8.26
CA GLN A 118 -7.22 6.55 -9.15
C GLN A 118 -5.77 6.76 -8.71
N SER A 119 -4.89 7.03 -9.67
CA SER A 119 -3.52 7.45 -9.34
C SER A 119 -3.53 8.83 -8.67
N LEU A 120 -2.47 9.15 -7.93
CA LEU A 120 -2.35 10.48 -7.30
C LEU A 120 -2.38 11.60 -8.35
N ASP A 121 -1.75 11.38 -9.51
CA ASP A 121 -1.72 12.36 -10.60
C ASP A 121 -3.11 12.59 -11.19
N ASP A 122 -3.91 11.53 -11.37
CA ASP A 122 -5.30 11.63 -11.82
C ASP A 122 -6.18 12.36 -10.80
N ILE A 123 -5.98 12.10 -9.50
CA ILE A 123 -6.66 12.82 -8.42
C ILE A 123 -6.29 14.31 -8.48
N TYR A 124 -5.01 14.64 -8.69
CA TYR A 124 -4.56 16.04 -8.73
C TYR A 124 -5.07 16.77 -9.96
N ALA A 125 -5.05 16.14 -11.13
CA ALA A 125 -5.65 16.70 -12.34
C ALA A 125 -7.15 16.95 -12.15
N TRP A 126 -7.87 16.01 -11.55
CA TRP A 126 -9.28 16.18 -11.21
C TRP A 126 -9.53 17.31 -10.22
N LEU A 127 -8.68 17.47 -9.19
CA LEU A 127 -8.78 18.60 -8.26
C LEU A 127 -8.59 19.94 -8.97
N ASP A 128 -7.68 20.03 -9.94
CA ASP A 128 -7.46 21.24 -10.73
C ASP A 128 -8.67 21.57 -11.61
N GLU A 129 -9.27 20.56 -12.25
CA GLU A 129 -10.53 20.72 -13.00
C GLU A 129 -11.68 21.18 -12.08
N LEU A 130 -11.79 20.61 -10.88
CA LEU A 130 -12.82 20.96 -9.89
C LEU A 130 -12.68 22.41 -9.42
N LEU A 131 -11.46 22.86 -9.12
CA LEU A 131 -11.15 24.23 -8.71
C LEU A 131 -11.44 25.24 -9.82
N ALA A 132 -11.12 24.88 -11.07
CA ALA A 132 -11.41 25.73 -12.23
C ALA A 132 -12.92 25.83 -12.51
N ALA A 133 -13.69 24.78 -12.22
CA ALA A 133 -15.14 24.76 -12.42
C ALA A 133 -15.91 25.58 -11.37
N TYR A 134 -15.39 25.69 -10.14
CA TYR A 134 -16.08 26.36 -9.02
C TYR A 134 -15.21 27.40 -8.27
N PRO A 135 -14.60 28.37 -8.96
CA PRO A 135 -13.62 29.30 -8.36
C PRO A 135 -14.23 30.27 -7.34
N GLY A 136 -15.56 30.45 -7.36
CA GLY A 136 -16.26 31.34 -6.42
C GLY A 136 -16.48 30.74 -5.03
N ILE A 137 -16.32 29.43 -4.87
CA ILE A 137 -16.57 28.73 -3.60
C ILE A 137 -15.46 27.73 -3.22
N LEU A 138 -14.62 27.33 -4.17
CA LEU A 138 -13.48 26.46 -3.91
C LEU A 138 -12.18 27.23 -4.10
N SER A 139 -11.24 27.04 -3.19
CA SER A 139 -9.88 27.56 -3.33
C SER A 139 -8.82 26.49 -3.04
N PRO A 140 -7.69 26.51 -3.76
CA PRO A 140 -6.58 25.60 -3.49
C PRO A 140 -5.87 25.99 -2.19
N HIS A 141 -5.40 24.99 -1.45
CA HIS A 141 -4.54 25.20 -0.29
C HIS A 141 -3.42 24.16 -0.27
N LEU A 142 -2.16 24.61 -0.21
CA LEU A 142 -1.02 23.75 -0.02
C LEU A 142 -0.77 23.55 1.47
N VAL A 143 -0.92 22.32 1.96
CA VAL A 143 -0.70 21.96 3.37
C VAL A 143 0.79 21.80 3.66
N GLY A 144 1.55 21.31 2.68
CA GLY A 144 2.99 21.09 2.80
C GLY A 144 3.48 20.10 1.76
N TYR A 145 4.57 19.39 2.09
CA TYR A 145 5.19 18.41 1.22
C TYR A 145 5.35 17.08 1.95
N SER A 146 5.19 15.99 1.20
CA SER A 146 5.47 14.63 1.69
C SER A 146 6.98 14.42 1.88
N TYR A 147 7.34 13.28 2.46
CA TYR A 147 8.75 12.89 2.60
C TYR A 147 9.51 12.88 1.26
N GLU A 148 8.86 12.43 0.19
CA GLU A 148 9.43 12.39 -1.17
C GLU A 148 9.26 13.73 -1.91
N GLY A 149 8.86 14.80 -1.22
CA GLY A 149 8.74 16.13 -1.78
C GLY A 149 7.50 16.36 -2.64
N ARG A 150 6.50 15.47 -2.61
CA ARG A 150 5.23 15.69 -3.34
C ARG A 150 4.36 16.69 -2.58
N GLU A 151 3.72 17.61 -3.29
CA GLU A 151 2.75 18.53 -2.68
C GLU A 151 1.63 17.75 -1.98
N ILE A 152 1.26 18.17 -0.78
CA ILE A 152 0.07 17.71 -0.06
C ILE A 152 -0.98 18.81 -0.22
N ARG A 153 -1.93 18.59 -1.11
CA ARG A 153 -2.93 19.58 -1.51
C ARG A 153 -4.23 19.38 -0.73
N ALA A 154 -4.89 20.47 -0.41
CA ALA A 154 -6.23 20.52 0.15
C ALA A 154 -7.10 21.48 -0.68
N VAL A 155 -8.40 21.23 -0.70
CA VAL A 155 -9.41 22.13 -1.28
C VAL A 155 -10.23 22.73 -0.16
N LYS A 156 -10.24 24.05 -0.06
CA LYS A 156 -11.10 24.78 0.88
C LYS A 156 -12.42 25.10 0.18
N LEU A 157 -13.53 24.66 0.77
CA LEU A 157 -14.88 25.07 0.38
C LEU A 157 -15.36 26.18 1.32
N SER A 158 -15.70 27.35 0.76
CA SER A 158 -16.23 28.48 1.53
C SER A 158 -17.15 29.36 0.68
N HIS A 159 -18.34 29.68 1.21
CA HIS A 159 -19.25 30.68 0.63
C HIS A 159 -19.00 32.10 1.16
N LYS A 160 -18.07 32.26 2.10
CA LYS A 160 -17.62 33.55 2.63
C LYS A 160 -16.16 33.76 2.25
N GLU A 161 -15.85 34.97 1.78
CA GLU A 161 -14.48 35.44 1.62
C GLU A 161 -13.71 35.35 2.95
#